data_AF-A0A357MAN5-F1
#
_entry.id   AF-A0A357MAN5-F1
#
_cell.length_a   1.000
_cell.length_b   1.000
_cell.length_c   1.000
_cell.angle_alpha   90.00
_cell.angle_beta   90.00
_cell.angle_gamma   90.00
#
_symmetry.space_group_name_H-M   'P 1'
#
loop_
_entity.id
_entity.type
_entity.pdbx_description
1 polymer ?
#
loop_
_entity_poly.entity_id
_entity_poly.type
_entity_poly.pdbx_seq_one_letter_code
_entity_poly.pdbx_strand_id
1 'polypeptide(L)'
;MKILLVEDDRTIASGLEYSLQQDHFETLLCYDATSAKAVLSEQLSVLTLCIFDLSLPDGSGYELCKIVKAQSDIPVIFLTAIDDEVNVVMGLDMGADDYITK
;
A
#
# COMPACT_ATOMS: atom_id res chain seq x y z
N MET A 1 6.41 0.11 -14.83
CA MET A 1 6.55 -0.23 -13.39
C MET A 1 5.16 -0.36 -12.82
N LYS A 2 4.88 -1.41 -12.03
CA LYS A 2 3.52 -1.70 -11.57
C LYS A 2 3.42 -1.51 -10.06
N ILE A 3 2.51 -0.65 -9.65
CA ILE A 3 2.32 -0.23 -8.25
C ILE A 3 1.03 -0.83 -7.75
N LEU A 4 1.07 -1.52 -6.62
CA LEU A 4 -0.15 -1.89 -5.89
C LEU A 4 -0.56 -0.72 -5.00
N LEU A 5 -1.73 -0.15 -5.25
CA LEU A 5 -2.33 0.90 -4.44
C LEU A 5 -3.53 0.33 -3.69
N VAL A 6 -3.51 0.41 -2.35
CA VAL A 6 -4.59 -0.06 -1.48
C VAL A 6 -5.10 1.10 -0.64
N GLU A 7 -6.30 1.56 -0.97
CA GLU A 7 -6.89 2.79 -0.42
C GLU A 7 -8.42 2.63 -0.44
N ASP A 8 -9.09 2.76 0.71
CA ASP A 8 -10.54 2.58 0.81
C ASP A 8 -11.32 3.84 0.40
N ASP A 9 -10.73 5.03 0.52
CA ASP A 9 -11.29 6.26 -0.02
C ASP A 9 -11.12 6.32 -1.54
N ARG A 10 -12.23 6.05 -2.25
CA ARG A 10 -12.29 6.05 -3.72
C ARG A 10 -11.85 7.36 -4.36
N THR A 11 -12.03 8.49 -3.68
CA THR A 11 -11.64 9.81 -4.18
C THR A 11 -10.12 9.95 -4.17
N ILE A 12 -9.50 9.61 -3.05
CA ILE A 12 -8.03 9.61 -2.89
C ILE A 12 -7.40 8.60 -3.86
N ALA A 13 -7.93 7.37 -3.87
CA ALA A 13 -7.51 6.30 -4.76
C ALA A 13 -7.51 6.75 -6.24
N SER A 14 -8.60 7.34 -6.71
CA SER A 14 -8.73 7.78 -8.10
C SER A 14 -7.79 8.95 -8.43
N GLY A 15 -7.62 9.89 -7.50
CA GLY A 15 -6.70 11.02 -7.68
C GLY A 15 -5.25 10.57 -7.77
N LEU A 16 -4.84 9.66 -6.88
CA LEU A 16 -3.49 9.12 -6.87
C LEU A 16 -3.21 8.22 -8.08
N GLU A 17 -4.17 7.35 -8.45
CA GLU A 17 -4.09 6.57 -9.68
C GLU A 17 -3.90 7.46 -10.91
N TYR A 18 -4.72 8.51 -11.04
CA TYR A 18 -4.60 9.47 -12.14
C TYR A 18 -3.20 10.11 -12.17
N SER A 19 -2.69 10.59 -11.03
CA SER A 19 -1.36 11.21 -10.94
C SER A 19 -0.25 10.23 -11.33
N LEU A 20 -0.28 9.00 -10.82
CA LEU A 20 0.70 7.96 -11.15
C LEU A 20 0.67 7.57 -12.63
N GLN A 21 -0.52 7.52 -13.23
CA GLN A 21 -0.67 7.24 -14.67
C GLN A 21 -0.15 8.38 -15.55
N GLN A 22 -0.25 9.65 -15.12
CA GLN A 22 0.38 10.76 -15.83
C GLN A 22 1.91 10.60 -15.90
N ASP A 23 2.51 10.02 -14.86
CA ASP A 23 3.94 9.71 -14.80
C ASP A 23 4.29 8.34 -15.42
N HIS A 24 3.36 7.74 -16.18
CA HIS A 24 3.52 6.48 -16.90
C HIS A 24 3.71 5.24 -16.01
N PHE A 25 3.23 5.28 -14.76
CA PHE A 25 3.14 4.09 -13.92
C PHE A 25 1.84 3.32 -14.18
N GLU A 26 1.91 1.99 -14.07
CA GLU A 26 0.73 1.12 -14.04
C GLU A 26 0.30 0.91 -12.59
N THR A 27 -1.00 0.94 -12.33
CA THR A 27 -1.58 0.75 -11.01
C THR A 27 -2.44 -0.52 -10.96
N LEU A 28 -2.34 -1.27 -9.86
CA LEU A 28 -3.34 -2.24 -9.44
C LEU A 28 -4.04 -1.65 -8.23
N LEU A 29 -5.32 -1.32 -8.38
CA LEU A 29 -6.10 -0.65 -7.34
C LEU A 29 -6.93 -1.66 -6.54
N CYS A 30 -6.80 -1.62 -5.23
CA CYS A 30 -7.60 -2.38 -4.27
C CYS A 30 -8.21 -1.42 -3.24
N TYR A 31 -9.40 -1.76 -2.74
CA TYR A 31 -10.15 -0.92 -1.79
C TYR A 31 -10.29 -1.57 -0.40
N ASP A 32 -9.74 -2.77 -0.25
CA ASP A 32 -9.84 -3.59 0.95
C ASP A 32 -8.65 -4.55 1.04
N ALA A 33 -8.39 -5.07 2.24
CA ALA A 33 -7.28 -5.98 2.50
C ALA A 33 -7.48 -7.33 1.81
N THR A 34 -8.72 -7.80 1.63
CA THR A 34 -9.02 -9.08 0.98
C THR A 34 -8.59 -9.09 -0.49
N SER A 35 -8.98 -8.07 -1.26
CA SER A 35 -8.58 -7.91 -2.67
C SER A 35 -7.08 -7.70 -2.80
N ALA A 36 -6.47 -6.90 -1.90
CA ALA A 36 -5.02 -6.72 -1.86
C ALA A 36 -4.28 -8.06 -1.62
N LYS A 37 -4.74 -8.88 -0.67
CA LYS A 37 -4.16 -10.22 -0.39
C LYS A 37 -4.23 -11.13 -1.60
N ALA A 38 -5.32 -11.10 -2.37
CA ALA A 38 -5.44 -11.86 -3.62
C ALA A 38 -4.39 -11.40 -4.65
N VAL A 39 -4.26 -10.09 -4.88
CA VAL A 39 -3.24 -9.54 -5.79
C VAL A 39 -1.83 -9.89 -5.34
N LEU A 40 -1.53 -9.77 -4.05
CA LEU A 40 -0.23 -10.16 -3.50
C LEU A 40 0.05 -11.65 -3.71
N SER A 41 -0.94 -12.53 -3.60
CA SER A 41 -0.73 -13.96 -3.83
C SER A 41 -0.48 -14.32 -5.29
N GLU A 42 -1.06 -13.58 -6.23
CA GLU A 42 -1.03 -13.91 -7.66
C GLU A 42 0.03 -13.13 -8.46
N GLN A 43 0.35 -11.90 -8.02
CA GLN A 43 1.07 -10.92 -8.83
C GLN A 43 2.25 -10.26 -8.10
N LEU A 44 2.68 -10.73 -6.93
CA LEU A 44 3.78 -10.11 -6.17
C LEU A 44 5.05 -9.89 -7.01
N SER A 45 5.43 -10.86 -7.84
CA SER A 45 6.69 -10.82 -8.61
C SER A 45 6.74 -9.74 -9.69
N VAL A 46 5.60 -9.16 -10.08
CA VAL A 46 5.54 -8.08 -11.09
C VAL A 46 5.38 -6.69 -10.46
N LEU A 47 5.20 -6.61 -9.13
CA LEU A 47 5.08 -5.36 -8.42
C LEU A 47 6.45 -4.74 -8.17
N THR A 48 6.52 -3.41 -8.23
CA THR A 48 7.75 -2.65 -7.98
C THR A 48 7.64 -1.70 -6.79
N LEU A 49 6.41 -1.44 -6.32
CA LEU A 49 6.11 -0.62 -5.15
C LEU A 49 4.72 -1.00 -4.64
N CYS A 50 4.54 -0.94 -3.32
CA CYS A 50 3.25 -1.06 -2.66
C CYS A 50 2.95 0.22 -1.87
N ILE A 51 1.74 0.76 -2.03
CA ILE A 51 1.22 1.90 -1.25
C ILE A 51 -0.01 1.41 -0.53
N PHE A 52 0.00 1.43 0.81
CA PHE A 52 -1.06 0.88 1.64
C PHE A 52 -1.62 1.92 2.61
N ASP A 53 -2.94 2.05 2.68
CA ASP A 53 -3.58 2.60 3.88
C ASP A 53 -3.48 1.58 5.02
N LEU A 54 -3.23 2.09 6.23
CA LEU A 54 -3.27 1.34 7.47
C LEU A 54 -4.70 0.99 7.90
N SER A 55 -5.67 1.87 7.64
CA SER A 55 -7.08 1.68 8.00
C SER A 55 -7.84 1.16 6.80
N LEU A 56 -8.15 -0.14 6.79
CA LEU A 56 -8.93 -0.77 5.73
C LEU A 56 -10.25 -1.32 6.33
N PRO A 57 -11.33 -1.40 5.55
CA PRO A 57 -12.64 -1.80 6.06
C PRO A 57 -12.69 -3.23 6.63
N ASP A 58 -11.76 -4.10 6.23
CA ASP A 58 -11.71 -5.52 6.57
C ASP A 58 -10.34 -5.98 7.10
N GLY A 59 -9.44 -5.04 7.44
CA GLY A 59 -8.10 -5.38 7.89
C GLY A 59 -7.20 -4.16 8.09
N SER A 60 -5.89 -4.39 8.02
CA SER A 60 -4.90 -3.31 8.15
C SER A 60 -3.77 -3.43 7.14
N GLY A 61 -3.28 -2.28 6.67
CA GLY A 61 -2.08 -2.17 5.85
C GLY A 61 -0.83 -2.78 6.50
N TYR A 62 -0.76 -2.84 7.83
CA TYR A 62 0.32 -3.53 8.53
C TYR A 62 0.39 -5.02 8.19
N GLU A 63 -0.75 -5.68 8.05
CA GLU A 63 -0.79 -7.10 7.65
C GLU A 63 -0.28 -7.29 6.23
N LEU A 64 -0.66 -6.39 5.32
CA LEU A 64 -0.22 -6.40 3.92
C LEU A 64 1.29 -6.18 3.82
N CYS A 65 1.82 -5.21 4.56
CA CYS A 65 3.26 -4.95 4.64
C CYS A 65 4.03 -6.19 5.12
N LYS A 66 3.56 -6.84 6.19
CA LYS A 66 4.16 -8.08 6.68
C LYS A 66 4.17 -9.20 5.64
N ILE A 67 3.10 -9.33 4.85
CA ILE A 67 3.02 -10.32 3.76
C ILE A 67 4.07 -10.01 2.68
N VAL A 68 4.18 -8.75 2.24
CA VAL A 68 5.13 -8.31 1.22
C VAL A 68 6.57 -8.56 1.69
N LYS A 69 6.92 -8.09 2.89
CA LYS A 69 8.28 -8.16 3.45
C LYS A 69 8.70 -9.58 3.81
N ALA A 70 7.76 -10.50 4.05
CA ALA A 70 8.07 -11.91 4.23
C ALA A 70 8.43 -12.64 2.93
N GLN A 71 8.06 -12.09 1.77
CA GLN A 71 8.16 -12.77 0.46
C GLN A 71 9.03 -12.02 -0.55
N SER A 72 9.32 -10.74 -0.31
CA SER A 72 10.06 -9.88 -1.25
C SER A 72 10.63 -8.65 -0.55
N ASP A 73 11.62 -8.02 -1.18
CA ASP A 73 12.18 -6.72 -0.77
C ASP A 73 11.48 -5.53 -1.47
N ILE A 74 10.25 -5.74 -1.96
CA ILE A 74 9.50 -4.68 -2.64
C ILE A 74 9.27 -3.52 -1.66
N PRO A 75 9.53 -2.27 -2.07
CA PRO A 75 9.28 -1.13 -1.20
C PRO A 75 7.81 -1.00 -0.81
N VAL A 76 7.56 -0.66 0.45
CA VAL A 76 6.22 -0.41 0.99
C VAL A 76 6.19 0.99 1.59
N ILE A 77 5.24 1.80 1.13
CA ILE A 77 4.96 3.13 1.69
C ILE A 77 3.56 3.09 2.31
N PHE A 78 3.43 3.61 3.52
CA PHE A 78 2.11 3.83 4.10
C PHE A 78 1.58 5.20 3.70
N LEU A 79 0.31 5.26 3.28
CA LEU A 79 -0.42 6.50 3.01
C LEU A 79 -1.69 6.51 3.85
N THR A 80 -1.74 7.29 4.92
CA THR A 80 -2.83 7.17 5.90
C THR A 80 -3.10 8.47 6.66
N ALA A 81 -4.32 8.62 7.17
CA ALA A 81 -4.72 9.76 8.01
C ALA A 81 -4.31 9.59 9.48
N ILE A 82 -3.80 8.42 9.86
CA ILE A 82 -3.22 8.20 11.18
C ILE A 82 -1.90 8.99 11.22
N ASP A 83 -1.66 9.80 12.24
CA ASP A 83 -0.47 10.66 12.34
C ASP A 83 0.24 10.54 13.70
N ASP A 84 -0.16 9.56 14.52
CA ASP A 84 0.49 9.27 15.80
C ASP A 84 1.91 8.70 15.57
N GLU A 85 2.92 9.34 16.17
CA GLU A 85 4.33 8.95 16.10
C GLU A 85 4.55 7.46 16.38
N VAL A 86 3.75 6.87 17.28
CA VAL A 86 3.85 5.44 17.62
C VAL A 86 3.56 4.55 16.42
N ASN A 87 2.58 4.94 15.58
CA ASN A 87 2.21 4.18 14.38
C ASN A 87 3.27 4.31 13.28
N VAL A 88 3.86 5.49 13.14
CA VAL A 88 4.97 5.73 12.19
C VAL A 88 6.17 4.85 12.56
N VAL A 89 6.58 4.86 13.83
CA VAL A 89 7.71 4.05 14.32
C VAL A 89 7.42 2.56 14.12
N MET A 90 6.22 2.10 14.49
CA MET A 90 5.83 0.70 14.30
C MET A 90 5.86 0.29 12.82
N GLY A 91 5.38 1.15 11.91
CA GLY A 91 5.41 0.87 10.48
C GLY A 91 6.82 0.71 9.92
N LEU A 92 7.74 1.60 10.31
CA LEU A 92 9.14 1.54 9.90
C LEU A 92 9.87 0.33 10.51
N ASP A 93 9.62 0.00 11.78
CA ASP A 93 10.17 -1.19 12.44
C ASP A 93 9.69 -2.50 11.80
N MET A 94 8.49 -2.48 11.19
CA MET A 94 7.96 -3.61 10.41
C MET A 94 8.59 -3.74 9.01
N GLY A 95 9.50 -2.84 8.64
CA GLY A 95 10.23 -2.85 7.39
C GLY A 95 9.58 -2.06 6.27
N ALA A 96 8.58 -1.22 6.56
CA ALA A 96 8.13 -0.22 5.60
C ALA A 96 9.26 0.80 5.34
N ASP A 97 9.29 1.30 4.11
CA ASP A 97 10.36 2.18 3.63
C ASP A 97 10.05 3.64 3.90
N ASP A 98 8.76 4.02 3.92
CA ASP A 98 8.34 5.39 4.20
C ASP A 98 6.88 5.47 4.68
N TYR A 99 6.51 6.67 5.12
CA TYR A 99 5.20 7.02 5.65
C TYR A 99 4.77 8.41 5.18
N ILE A 100 3.57 8.51 4.63
CA ILE A 100 2.96 9.76 4.16
C ILE A 100 1.60 9.93 4.83
N THR A 101 1.40 11.09 5.46
CA THR A 101 0.10 11.49 6.01
C THR A 101 -0.81 12.06 4.91
N LYS A 102 -2.10 11.69 4.93
CA LYS A 102 -3.13 12.22 4.03
C LYS A 102 -3.48 13.68 4.30
#